data_AF-A0A662HYF1-F1
#
_entry.id   AF-A0A662HYF1-F1
#
_cell.length_a   1.000
_cell.length_b   1.000
_cell.length_c   1.000
_cell.angle_alpha   90.00
_cell.angle_beta   90.00
_cell.angle_gamma   90.00
#
_symmetry.space_group_name_H-M   'P 1'
#
loop_
_entity.id
_entity.type
_entity.pdbx_description
1 polymer ?
#
loop_
_entity_poly.entity_id
_entity_poly.type
_entity_poly.pdbx_seq_one_letter_code
_entity_poly.pdbx_strand_id
1 'polypeptide(L)'
;MKDRLLRYWVYFRRGHATYLAFLISFANFIAIQYRLVIENVPALASLFPRLAYFLVAFAAIYLPICIVIGWWDYKKGGVPVEKTVSTLANPWNRDITLALILLMQDKKDEAIQILSKWVEKEAREGAQR
;
A
#
# COMPACT_ATOMS: atom_id res chain seq x y z
N MET A 1 -3.22 -17.44 -22.46
CA MET A 1 -1.96 -16.63 -22.52
C MET A 1 -2.12 -15.18 -22.05
N LYS A 2 -3.18 -14.46 -22.50
CA LYS A 2 -3.51 -13.09 -22.04
C LYS A 2 -3.53 -12.94 -20.50
N ASP A 3 -4.12 -13.90 -19.77
CA ASP A 3 -4.17 -13.86 -18.31
C ASP A 3 -2.83 -14.01 -17.58
N ARG A 4 -1.82 -14.63 -18.21
CA ARG A 4 -0.49 -14.73 -17.61
C ARG A 4 0.27 -13.41 -17.77
N LEU A 5 0.15 -12.77 -18.93
CA LEU A 5 0.73 -11.45 -19.18
C LEU A 5 0.09 -10.37 -18.30
N LEU A 6 -1.22 -10.38 -18.14
CA LEU A 6 -1.91 -9.47 -17.21
C LEU A 6 -1.47 -9.68 -15.76
N ARG A 7 -1.30 -10.94 -15.33
CA ARG A 7 -0.76 -11.25 -13.99
C ARG A 7 0.67 -10.74 -13.81
N TYR A 8 1.54 -10.98 -14.78
CA TYR A 8 2.91 -10.46 -14.74
C TYR A 8 2.96 -8.94 -14.76
N TRP A 9 2.07 -8.29 -15.51
CA TRP A 9 1.94 -6.84 -15.48
C TRP A 9 1.51 -6.32 -14.11
N VAL A 10 0.53 -6.97 -13.46
CA VAL A 10 0.11 -6.60 -12.09
C VAL A 10 1.26 -6.79 -11.10
N TYR A 11 2.01 -7.90 -11.19
CA TYR A 11 3.17 -8.15 -10.33
C TYR A 11 4.28 -7.13 -10.55
N PHE A 12 4.60 -6.83 -11.82
CA PHE A 12 5.57 -5.81 -12.18
C PHE A 12 5.15 -4.44 -11.65
N ARG A 13 3.92 -4.00 -11.94
CA ARG A 13 3.41 -2.69 -11.50
C ARG A 13 3.42 -2.58 -9.99
N ARG A 14 3.04 -3.63 -9.26
CA ARG A 14 3.04 -3.66 -7.80
C ARG A 14 4.47 -3.62 -7.24
N GLY A 15 5.38 -4.43 -7.78
CA GLY A 15 6.79 -4.42 -7.37
C GLY A 15 7.47 -3.07 -7.66
N HIS A 16 7.24 -2.53 -8.85
CA HIS A 16 7.79 -1.25 -9.28
C HIS A 16 7.24 -0.10 -8.44
N ALA A 17 5.92 0.03 -8.32
CA ALA A 17 5.30 1.16 -7.63
C ALA A 17 5.56 1.15 -6.12
N THR A 18 5.53 -0.01 -5.47
CA THR A 18 5.66 -0.09 -4.01
C THR A 18 7.12 0.00 -3.55
N TYR A 19 8.08 -0.58 -4.28
CA TYR A 19 9.46 -0.70 -3.81
C TYR A 19 10.48 0.07 -4.63
N LEU A 20 10.55 -0.17 -5.95
CA LEU A 20 11.58 0.45 -6.78
C LEU A 20 11.36 1.96 -6.93
N ALA A 21 10.14 2.38 -7.24
CA ALA A 21 9.80 3.79 -7.39
C ALA A 21 10.07 4.55 -6.09
N PHE A 22 9.68 3.98 -4.94
CA PHE A 22 10.01 4.54 -3.63
C PHE A 22 11.52 4.71 -3.44
N LEU A 23 12.31 3.65 -3.66
CA LEU A 23 13.76 3.70 -3.45
C LEU A 23 14.45 4.72 -4.38
N ILE A 24 14.09 4.72 -5.67
CA ILE A 24 14.66 5.63 -6.67
C ILE A 24 14.27 7.07 -6.37
N SER A 25 12.99 7.33 -6.08
CA SER A 25 12.52 8.67 -5.71
C SER A 25 13.16 9.15 -4.41
N PHE A 26 13.34 8.27 -3.43
CA PHE A 26 13.99 8.62 -2.16
C PHE A 26 15.47 8.94 -2.34
N ALA A 27 16.20 8.14 -3.12
CA ALA A 27 17.59 8.41 -3.46
C ALA A 27 17.73 9.73 -4.23
N ASN A 28 16.85 9.98 -5.21
CA ASN A 28 16.82 11.24 -5.96
C ASN A 28 16.48 12.42 -5.05
N PHE A 29 15.52 12.27 -4.14
CA PHE A 29 15.19 13.30 -3.17
C PHE A 29 16.42 13.67 -2.34
N ILE A 30 17.14 12.70 -1.78
CA ILE A 30 18.35 12.95 -1.00
C ILE A 30 19.42 13.67 -1.85
N ALA A 31 19.65 13.19 -3.08
CA ALA A 31 20.65 13.78 -3.96
C ALA A 31 20.32 15.22 -4.36
N ILE A 32 19.05 15.50 -4.69
CA ILE A 32 18.57 16.83 -5.06
C ILE A 32 18.61 17.77 -3.85
N GLN A 33 18.14 17.32 -2.68
CA GLN A 33 18.18 18.13 -1.45
C GLN A 33 19.62 18.46 -1.05
N TYR A 34 20.54 17.51 -1.17
CA TYR A 34 21.95 17.77 -0.92
C TYR A 34 22.51 18.83 -1.87
N ARG A 35 22.34 18.64 -3.19
CA ARG A 35 22.87 19.59 -4.17
C ARG A 35 22.22 20.97 -4.14
N LEU A 36 20.91 21.04 -3.94
CA LEU A 36 20.19 22.31 -4.01
C LEU A 36 20.16 23.07 -2.69
N VAL A 37 20.13 22.37 -1.55
CA VAL A 37 19.99 23.02 -0.23
C VAL A 37 21.31 22.99 0.52
N ILE A 38 21.91 21.80 0.70
CA ILE A 38 23.08 21.65 1.56
C ILE A 38 24.29 22.37 0.96
N GLU A 39 24.59 22.17 -0.32
CA GLU A 39 25.75 22.79 -0.97
C GLU A 39 25.60 24.31 -1.16
N ASN A 40 24.37 24.82 -1.32
CA ASN A 40 24.13 26.24 -1.58
C ASN A 40 23.99 27.10 -0.31
N VAL A 41 23.85 26.49 0.86
CA VAL A 41 23.74 27.23 2.13
C VAL A 41 25.06 27.10 2.90
N PRO A 42 25.86 28.17 3.06
CA PRO A 42 27.21 28.09 3.63
C PRO A 42 27.30 27.43 5.01
N ALA A 43 26.30 27.66 5.87
CA ALA A 43 26.23 27.03 7.20
C ALA A 43 26.02 25.51 7.12
N LEU A 44 25.25 25.03 6.14
CA LEU A 44 24.97 23.60 5.97
C LEU A 44 26.10 22.92 5.20
N ALA A 45 26.68 23.58 4.20
CA ALA A 45 27.83 23.09 3.44
C ALA A 45 29.06 22.86 4.32
N SER A 46 29.28 23.71 5.32
CA SER A 46 30.36 23.55 6.31
C SER A 46 30.09 22.40 7.30
N LEU A 47 28.83 22.18 7.70
CA LEU A 47 28.44 21.06 8.56
C LEU A 47 28.46 19.71 7.83
N PHE A 48 28.09 19.69 6.55
CA PHE A 48 27.99 18.47 5.73
C PHE A 48 28.78 18.61 4.43
N PRO A 49 30.13 18.57 4.47
CA PRO A 49 30.97 18.76 3.30
C PRO A 49 30.95 17.57 2.32
N ARG A 50 30.35 16.44 2.73
CA ARG A 50 30.18 15.26 1.87
C ARG A 50 28.78 14.71 2.01
N LEU A 51 28.24 14.22 0.89
CA LEU A 51 26.94 13.56 0.81
C LEU A 51 26.80 12.43 1.84
N ALA A 52 27.87 11.65 2.08
CA ALA A 52 27.83 10.53 3.03
C ALA A 52 27.50 10.98 4.46
N TYR A 53 28.03 12.12 4.92
CA TYR A 53 27.75 12.64 6.26
C TYR A 53 26.31 13.14 6.37
N PHE A 54 25.84 13.86 5.34
CA PHE A 54 24.44 14.27 5.25
C PHE A 54 23.50 13.06 5.25
N LEU A 55 23.79 12.05 4.44
CA LEU A 55 22.98 10.84 4.33
C LEU A 55 22.80 10.14 5.68
N VAL A 56 23.88 9.95 6.43
CA VAL A 56 23.84 9.27 7.74
C VAL A 56 23.03 10.10 8.75
N ALA A 57 23.29 11.40 8.85
CA ALA A 57 22.56 12.28 9.76
C ALA A 57 21.08 12.40 9.39
N PHE A 58 20.79 12.55 8.09
CA PHE A 58 19.44 12.60 7.57
C PHE A 58 18.69 11.29 7.85
N ALA A 59 19.28 10.13 7.56
CA ALA A 59 18.65 8.84 7.83
C ALA A 59 18.38 8.62 9.32
N ALA A 60 19.31 9.02 10.19
CA ALA A 60 19.17 8.89 11.64
C ALA A 60 18.00 9.71 12.22
N ILE A 61 17.61 10.81 11.58
CA ILE A 61 16.52 11.68 12.03
C ILE A 61 15.23 11.39 11.27
N TYR A 62 15.32 11.30 9.94
CA TYR A 62 14.18 11.15 9.05
C TYR A 62 13.48 9.80 9.24
N LEU A 63 14.23 8.68 9.36
CA LEU A 63 13.62 7.35 9.51
C LEU A 63 12.80 7.23 10.81
N PRO A 64 13.32 7.61 12.01
CA PRO A 64 12.50 7.57 13.22
C PRO A 64 11.27 8.46 13.15
N ILE A 65 11.40 9.68 12.61
CA ILE A 65 10.26 10.59 12.46
C ILE A 65 9.20 9.98 11.55
N CYS A 66 9.58 9.41 10.41
CA CYS A 66 8.65 8.74 9.51
C CYS A 66 7.98 7.53 10.17
N ILE A 67 8.71 6.75 10.97
CA ILE A 67 8.13 5.62 11.71
C ILE A 67 7.09 6.11 12.73
N VAL A 68 7.40 7.17 13.49
CA VAL A 68 6.48 7.73 14.49
C VAL A 68 5.23 8.30 13.84
N ILE A 69 5.38 9.11 12.79
CA ILE A 69 4.26 9.67 12.04
C ILE A 69 3.42 8.56 11.42
N GLY A 70 4.06 7.57 10.78
CA GLY A 70 3.37 6.44 10.16
C GLY A 70 2.63 5.59 11.19
N TRP A 71 3.23 5.32 12.34
CA TRP A 71 2.57 4.62 13.44
C TRP A 71 1.34 5.38 13.96
N TRP A 72 1.49 6.70 14.13
CA TRP A 72 0.39 7.54 14.59
C TRP A 72 -0.76 7.57 13.59
N ASP A 73 -0.45 7.74 12.30
CA ASP A 73 -1.44 7.73 11.23
C ASP A 73 -2.16 6.37 11.13
N TYR A 74 -1.41 5.27 11.27
CA TYR A 74 -1.99 3.92 11.26
C TYR A 74 -2.93 3.66 12.44
N LYS A 75 -2.64 4.23 13.61
CA LYS A 75 -3.39 3.98 14.84
C LYS A 75 -4.56 4.95 15.03
N LYS A 76 -4.38 6.21 14.64
CA LYS A 76 -5.31 7.31 14.97
C LYS A 76 -5.61 8.25 13.81
N GLY A 77 -4.88 8.15 12.70
CA GLY A 77 -5.02 9.05 11.56
C GLY A 77 -6.01 8.54 10.51
N GLY A 78 -5.63 8.67 9.24
CA GLY A 78 -6.51 8.41 8.10
C GLY A 78 -6.69 6.93 7.79
N VAL A 79 -5.70 6.09 8.07
CA VAL A 79 -5.70 4.67 7.68
C VAL A 79 -6.90 3.88 8.25
N PRO A 80 -7.28 4.02 9.54
CA PRO A 80 -8.49 3.34 10.05
C PRO A 80 -9.77 3.74 9.32
N VAL A 81 -9.89 5.02 8.95
CA VAL A 81 -11.06 5.55 8.23
C VAL A 81 -11.08 4.99 6.81
N GLU A 82 -9.97 5.08 6.10
CA GLU A 82 -9.83 4.57 4.74
C GLU A 82 -10.11 3.06 4.67
N LYS A 83 -9.56 2.29 5.62
CA LYS A 83 -9.84 0.84 5.73
C LYS A 83 -11.32 0.56 5.96
N THR A 84 -11.97 1.32 6.84
CA THR A 84 -13.40 1.17 7.10
C THR A 84 -14.21 1.45 5.83
N VAL A 85 -13.96 2.57 5.17
CA VAL A 85 -14.64 2.95 3.93
C VAL A 85 -14.42 1.90 2.84
N SER A 86 -13.18 1.46 2.62
CA SER A 86 -12.85 0.43 1.65
C SER A 86 -13.51 -0.91 1.97
N THR A 87 -13.56 -1.28 3.25
CA THR A 87 -14.20 -2.52 3.71
C THR A 87 -15.71 -2.50 3.46
N LEU A 88 -16.36 -1.39 3.79
CA LEU A 88 -17.81 -1.19 3.60
C LEU A 88 -18.20 -1.05 2.13
N ALA A 89 -17.35 -0.44 1.32
CA ALA A 89 -17.58 -0.28 -0.11
C ALA A 89 -17.41 -1.60 -0.90
N ASN A 90 -16.72 -2.61 -0.35
CA ASN A 90 -16.47 -3.87 -1.02
C ASN A 90 -17.71 -4.78 -1.00
N PRO A 91 -18.32 -5.12 -2.16
CA PRO A 91 -19.49 -5.98 -2.22
C PRO A 91 -19.24 -7.39 -1.65
N TRP A 92 -18.02 -7.92 -1.81
CA TRP A 92 -17.63 -9.22 -1.27
C TRP A 92 -17.73 -9.25 0.27
N ASN A 93 -17.20 -8.21 0.93
CA ASN A 93 -17.25 -8.11 2.40
C ASN A 93 -18.70 -7.99 2.89
N ARG A 94 -19.53 -7.21 2.18
CA ARG A 94 -20.96 -7.09 2.48
C ARG A 94 -21.66 -8.45 2.39
N ASP A 95 -21.44 -9.16 1.29
CA ASP A 95 -22.10 -10.44 1.03
C ASP A 95 -21.68 -11.54 2.02
N ILE A 96 -20.39 -11.63 2.36
CA ILE A 96 -19.92 -12.55 3.40
C ILE A 96 -20.54 -12.20 4.75
N THR A 97 -20.57 -10.91 5.11
CA THR A 97 -21.15 -10.48 6.39
C THR A 97 -22.64 -10.86 6.47
N LEU A 98 -23.38 -10.66 5.38
CA LEU A 98 -24.79 -11.07 5.28
C LEU A 98 -24.95 -12.59 5.37
N ALA A 99 -24.13 -13.36 4.66
CA ALA A 99 -24.16 -14.82 4.72
C ALA A 99 -23.89 -15.33 6.15
N LEU A 100 -22.95 -14.73 6.88
CA LEU A 100 -22.69 -15.07 8.28
C LEU A 100 -23.90 -14.80 9.19
N ILE A 101 -24.59 -13.67 9.00
CA ILE A 101 -25.82 -13.37 9.74
C ILE A 101 -26.92 -14.40 9.45
N LEU A 102 -27.10 -14.77 8.19
CA LEU A 102 -28.09 -15.78 7.78
C LEU A 102 -27.77 -17.15 8.37
N LEU A 103 -26.49 -17.54 8.41
CA LEU A 103 -26.06 -18.77 9.07
C LEU A 103 -26.39 -18.78 10.57
N MET A 104 -26.19 -17.65 11.27
CA MET A 104 -26.58 -17.51 12.68
C MET A 104 -28.10 -17.57 12.90
N GLN A 105 -28.89 -17.22 11.88
CA GLN A 105 -30.36 -17.31 11.89
C GLN A 105 -30.89 -18.68 11.41
N ASP A 106 -29.99 -19.67 11.23
CA ASP A 106 -30.27 -20.99 10.65
C ASP A 106 -30.84 -20.97 9.22
N LYS A 107 -30.69 -19.84 8.50
CA LYS A 107 -31.08 -19.65 7.10
C LYS A 107 -29.96 -20.05 6.14
N LYS A 108 -29.56 -21.33 6.20
CA LYS A 108 -28.40 -21.85 5.47
C LYS A 108 -28.54 -21.73 3.94
N ASP A 109 -29.73 -21.97 3.41
CA ASP A 109 -29.97 -21.97 1.96
C ASP A 109 -29.77 -20.58 1.35
N GLU A 110 -30.28 -19.54 2.01
CA GLU A 110 -30.10 -18.13 1.60
C GLU A 110 -28.61 -17.74 1.62
N ALA A 111 -27.87 -18.17 2.66
CA ALA A 111 -26.44 -17.92 2.77
C ALA A 111 -25.64 -18.58 1.63
N ILE A 112 -25.97 -19.83 1.30
CA ILE A 112 -25.33 -20.58 0.20
C ILE A 112 -25.60 -19.88 -1.14
N GLN A 113 -26.84 -19.42 -1.38
CA GLN A 113 -27.20 -18.70 -2.60
C GLN A 113 -26.43 -17.39 -2.78
N ILE A 114 -26.22 -16.64 -1.69
CA ILE A 114 -25.44 -15.39 -1.72
C ILE A 114 -23.97 -15.66 -2.04
N LEU A 115 -23.39 -16.74 -1.52
CA LEU A 115 -21.98 -17.07 -1.74
C LEU A 115 -21.74 -17.78 -3.09
N SER A 116 -22.70 -18.57 -3.57
CA SER A 116 -22.58 -19.30 -4.83
C SER A 116 -22.35 -18.37 -6.02
N LYS A 117 -22.92 -17.17 -6.02
CA LYS A 117 -22.71 -16.16 -7.09
C LYS A 117 -21.25 -15.80 -7.29
N TRP A 118 -20.42 -15.89 -6.25
CA TRP A 118 -19.00 -15.58 -6.31
C TRP A 118 -18.18 -16.79 -6.75
N VAL A 119 -18.57 -17.99 -6.32
CA VAL A 119 -17.96 -19.26 -6.74
C VAL A 119 -18.22 -19.50 -8.23
N GLU A 120 -19.44 -19.27 -8.70
CA GLU A 120 -19.79 -19.38 -10.12
C GLU A 120 -19.07 -18.33 -10.96
N LYS A 121 -18.91 -17.11 -10.45
CA LYS A 121 -18.14 -16.07 -11.11
C LYS A 121 -16.68 -16.52 -11.27
N GLU A 122 -16.08 -17.05 -10.21
CA GLU A 122 -14.71 -17.60 -10.26
C GLU A 122 -14.61 -18.79 -11.21
N ALA A 123 -15.60 -19.68 -11.24
CA ALA A 123 -15.64 -20.82 -12.17
C ALA A 123 -15.79 -20.37 -13.63
N ARG A 124 -16.62 -19.35 -13.92
CA ARG A 124 -16.78 -18.79 -15.28
C ARG A 124 -15.52 -18.05 -15.73
N GLU A 125 -14.91 -17.25 -14.87
CA GLU A 125 -13.66 -16.54 -15.16
C GLU A 125 -12.46 -17.49 -15.22
N GLY A 126 -12.49 -18.60 -14.48
CA GLY A 126 -11.49 -19.68 -14.52
C GLY A 126 -11.62 -20.57 -15.76
N ALA A 127 -12.83 -20.81 -16.26
CA ALA A 127 -13.09 -21.59 -17.47
C ALA A 127 -12.79 -20.82 -18.78
N GLN A 128 -12.72 -19.48 -18.73
CA GLN A 128 -12.33 -18.62 -19.86
C GLN A 128 -10.81 -18.39 -19.98
N ARG A 129 -9.99 -18.99 -19.09
CA ARG A 129 -8.53 -18.81 -19.00
C ARG A 129 -7.74 -19.97 -19.58
#